data_AF-A0A559MAD0-F1
#
_entry.id   AF-A0A559MAD0-F1
#
_cell.length_a   1.000
_cell.length_b   1.000
_cell.length_c   1.000
_cell.angle_alpha   90.00
_cell.angle_beta   90.00
_cell.angle_gamma   90.00
#
_symmetry.space_group_name_H-M   'P 1'
#
loop_
_entity.id
_entity.type
_entity.pdbx_description
1 polymer ?
#
loop_
_entity_poly.entity_id
_entity_poly.type
_entity_poly.pdbx_seq_one_letter_code
_entity_poly.pdbx_strand_id
1 'polypeptide(L)'
;MAFSIPTAHIYILIAFLAALSLAQATATASSTSTSTSATSTTTAIANIYPGTTKWEYVGCQNETTLMNNTNGLRALNSGVSESLELMTVDTCLTYCAGGNYAFAGLEYTK
;
A
#
# COMPACT_ATOMS: atom_id res chain seq x y z
N MET A 1 -45.66 13.11 27.97
CA MET A 1 -45.79 12.82 26.53
C MET A 1 -45.11 11.49 26.23
N ALA A 2 -45.85 10.38 26.31
CA ALA A 2 -45.33 9.05 26.04
C ALA A 2 -45.59 8.72 24.56
N PHE A 3 -44.52 8.56 23.78
CA PHE A 3 -44.63 8.13 22.38
C PHE A 3 -44.84 6.62 22.35
N SER A 4 -46.09 6.21 22.12
CA SER A 4 -46.45 4.82 21.87
C SER A 4 -46.02 4.46 20.44
N ILE A 5 -44.92 3.73 20.30
CA ILE A 5 -44.45 3.22 19.00
C ILE A 5 -45.30 1.98 18.67
N PRO A 6 -45.98 1.94 17.50
CA PRO A 6 -46.82 0.80 17.14
C PRO A 6 -45.96 -0.45 16.99
N THR A 7 -46.38 -1.53 17.64
CA THR A 7 -45.71 -2.84 17.67
C THR A 7 -45.39 -3.39 16.28
N ALA A 8 -46.11 -2.97 15.24
CA ALA A 8 -45.86 -3.31 13.84
C ALA A 8 -44.46 -2.88 13.31
N HIS A 9 -43.88 -1.78 13.80
CA HIS A 9 -42.55 -1.34 13.36
C HIS A 9 -41.40 -2.14 13.99
N ILE A 10 -41.61 -2.68 15.20
CA ILE A 10 -40.64 -3.56 15.87
C ILE A 10 -40.56 -4.90 15.13
N TYR A 11 -41.69 -5.45 14.66
CA TYR A 11 -41.72 -6.69 13.87
C TYR A 11 -41.08 -6.55 12.47
N ILE A 12 -41.11 -5.35 11.86
CA ILE A 12 -40.46 -5.09 10.56
C ILE A 12 -38.93 -4.99 10.69
N LEU A 13 -38.42 -4.43 11.79
CA LEU A 13 -36.98 -4.31 12.05
C LEU A 13 -36.31 -5.66 12.37
N ILE A 14 -36.99 -6.56 13.09
CA ILE A 14 -36.46 -7.91 13.36
C ILE A 14 -36.49 -8.83 12.13
N ALA A 15 -37.42 -8.64 11.20
CA ALA A 15 -37.48 -9.42 9.96
C ALA A 15 -36.35 -9.06 8.96
N PHE A 16 -35.88 -7.81 8.97
CA PHE A 16 -34.77 -7.36 8.11
C PHE A 16 -33.38 -7.80 8.62
N LEU A 17 -33.22 -8.04 9.93
CA LEU A 17 -31.94 -8.46 10.54
C LEU A 17 -31.66 -9.97 10.44
N ALA A 18 -32.64 -10.79 10.03
CA ALA A 18 -32.50 -12.25 9.95
C ALA A 18 -32.25 -12.82 8.55
N ALA A 19 -32.14 -11.98 7.50
CA ALA A 19 -32.16 -12.44 6.10
C ALA A 19 -30.88 -12.17 5.28
N LEU A 20 -29.75 -11.77 5.88
CA LEU A 20 -28.50 -11.56 5.14
C LEU A 20 -27.33 -12.39 5.69
N SER A 21 -27.57 -13.69 5.87
CA SER A 21 -26.54 -14.68 6.15
C SER A 21 -26.91 -16.02 5.50
N LEU A 22 -26.42 -16.23 4.28
CA LEU A 22 -25.96 -17.50 3.65
C LEU A 22 -26.12 -17.42 2.13
N ALA A 23 -25.03 -17.04 1.45
CA ALA A 23 -24.80 -17.44 0.07
C ALA A 23 -23.29 -17.60 -0.13
N GLN A 24 -22.76 -18.73 0.35
CA GLN A 24 -21.45 -19.24 -0.05
C GLN A 24 -21.66 -20.08 -1.30
N ALA A 25 -21.19 -19.60 -2.44
CA ALA A 25 -21.03 -20.40 -3.64
C ALA A 25 -19.53 -20.47 -3.95
N THR A 26 -18.93 -21.62 -3.66
CA THR A 26 -17.58 -21.99 -4.06
C THR A 26 -17.56 -22.27 -5.56
N ALA A 27 -16.82 -21.47 -6.32
CA ALA A 27 -16.37 -21.83 -7.65
C ALA A 27 -14.83 -21.80 -7.66
N THR A 28 -14.24 -22.97 -7.46
CA THR A 28 -12.81 -23.23 -7.62
C THR A 28 -12.54 -23.46 -9.11
N ALA A 29 -11.76 -22.60 -9.77
CA ALA A 29 -11.13 -22.93 -11.03
C ALA A 29 -9.83 -22.13 -11.25
N SER A 30 -8.73 -22.88 -11.09
CA SER A 30 -7.51 -22.83 -11.91
C SER A 30 -6.63 -21.58 -11.87
N SER A 31 -5.72 -21.57 -10.89
CA SER A 31 -4.45 -20.85 -10.96
C SER A 31 -3.60 -21.47 -12.08
N THR A 32 -3.50 -20.80 -13.23
CA THR A 32 -2.43 -21.07 -14.19
C THR A 32 -1.15 -20.49 -13.60
N SER A 33 -0.39 -21.34 -12.92
CA SER A 33 0.98 -21.07 -12.51
C SER A 33 1.84 -21.04 -13.78
N THR A 34 1.95 -19.87 -14.42
CA THR A 34 3.04 -19.62 -15.35
C THR A 34 4.30 -19.51 -14.51
N SER A 35 5.00 -20.64 -14.35
CA SER A 35 6.34 -20.70 -13.79
C SER A 35 7.29 -19.97 -14.74
N THR A 36 7.31 -18.65 -14.68
CA THR A 36 8.39 -17.87 -15.26
C THR A 36 9.64 -18.28 -14.50
N SER A 37 10.53 -19.02 -15.16
CA SER A 37 11.87 -19.33 -14.65
C SER A 37 12.47 -18.05 -14.10
N ALA A 38 12.63 -17.98 -12.79
CA ALA A 38 13.43 -16.96 -12.15
C ALA A 38 14.86 -17.14 -12.69
N THR A 39 15.27 -16.28 -13.62
CA THR A 39 16.67 -16.08 -13.92
C THR A 39 17.32 -15.68 -12.60
N SER A 40 18.19 -16.55 -12.08
CA SER A 40 19.00 -16.29 -10.90
C SER A 40 19.99 -15.16 -11.22
N THR A 41 19.51 -13.92 -11.15
CA THR A 41 20.38 -12.75 -11.06
C THR A 41 21.06 -12.84 -9.70
N THR A 42 22.40 -12.82 -9.68
CA THR A 42 23.17 -12.68 -8.45
C THR A 42 22.60 -11.48 -7.68
N THR A 43 21.83 -11.73 -6.62
CA THR A 43 21.23 -10.68 -5.81
C THR A 43 22.38 -9.93 -5.16
N ALA A 44 22.68 -8.73 -5.68
CA ALA A 44 23.57 -7.81 -5.00
C ALA A 44 23.02 -7.65 -3.57
N ILE A 45 23.85 -7.97 -2.58
CA ILE A 45 23.48 -7.82 -1.18
C ILE A 45 23.28 -6.33 -0.98
N ALA A 46 22.04 -5.91 -0.75
CA ALA A 46 21.73 -4.50 -0.54
C ALA A 46 22.39 -4.05 0.76
N ASN A 47 23.41 -3.21 0.66
CA ASN A 47 24.01 -2.56 1.82
C ASN A 47 23.17 -1.35 2.21
N ILE A 48 22.84 -1.25 3.50
CA ILE A 48 22.19 -0.07 4.05
C ILE A 48 23.17 1.09 3.89
N TYR A 49 22.73 2.14 3.20
CA TYR A 49 23.49 3.38 3.10
C TYR A 49 23.69 3.93 4.51
N PRO A 50 24.92 4.27 4.93
CA PRO A 50 25.23 4.63 6.32
C PRO A 50 24.48 5.88 6.82
N GLY A 51 23.82 6.61 5.92
CA GLY A 51 22.95 7.73 6.25
C GLY A 51 23.74 9.01 6.49
N THR A 52 23.00 10.11 6.56
CA THR A 52 23.43 11.35 7.19
C THR A 52 22.65 11.49 8.50
N THR A 53 23.04 12.41 9.40
CA THR A 53 22.41 12.56 10.73
C THR A 53 20.90 12.84 10.71
N LYS A 54 20.31 13.18 9.55
CA LYS A 54 18.87 13.44 9.39
C LYS A 54 18.04 12.19 9.14
N TRP A 55 18.64 11.09 8.70
CA TRP A 55 17.92 9.94 8.15
C TRP A 55 18.14 8.67 8.96
N GLU A 56 17.06 7.97 9.24
CA GLU A 56 17.05 6.62 9.77
C GLU A 56 16.50 5.67 8.70
N TYR A 57 17.18 4.54 8.48
CA TYR A 57 16.74 3.58 7.48
C TYR A 57 15.56 2.75 7.99
N VAL A 58 14.41 2.87 7.33
CA VAL A 58 13.15 2.19 7.72
C VAL A 58 12.82 0.95 6.88
N GLY A 59 13.75 0.49 6.04
CA GLY A 59 13.56 -0.67 5.17
C GLY A 59 13.00 -0.34 3.78
N CYS A 60 12.86 -1.38 2.96
CA CYS A 60 12.22 -1.29 1.65
C CYS A 60 10.70 -1.38 1.82
N GLN A 61 9.98 -0.41 1.24
CA GLN A 61 8.52 -0.37 1.24
C GLN A 61 7.99 -0.71 -0.15
N ASN A 62 6.79 -1.27 -0.21
CA ASN A 62 6.16 -1.59 -1.50
C ASN A 62 5.62 -0.32 -2.17
N GLU A 63 5.80 -0.22 -3.49
CA GLU A 63 5.07 0.75 -4.31
C GLU A 63 3.58 0.40 -4.29
N THR A 64 2.75 1.41 -3.99
CA THR A 64 1.32 1.27 -3.74
C THR A 64 0.44 1.66 -4.92
N THR A 65 0.99 2.22 -6.00
CA THR A 65 0.21 2.64 -7.19
C THR A 65 -0.68 1.54 -7.78
N LEU A 66 -0.28 0.26 -7.67
CA LEU A 66 -1.01 -0.88 -8.23
C LEU A 66 -1.71 -1.74 -7.16
N MET A 67 -1.67 -1.32 -5.90
CA MET A 67 -2.30 -2.07 -4.80
C MET A 67 -3.78 -1.71 -4.60
N ASN A 68 -4.57 -2.68 -4.15
CA ASN A 68 -5.97 -2.44 -3.78
C ASN A 68 -6.07 -1.45 -2.61
N ASN A 69 -7.12 -0.63 -2.62
CA ASN A 69 -7.45 0.33 -1.55
C ASN A 69 -6.45 1.49 -1.35
N THR A 70 -5.56 1.76 -2.31
CA THR A 70 -4.58 2.88 -2.23
C THR A 70 -4.98 4.08 -3.07
N ASN A 71 -6.09 4.00 -3.82
CA ASN A 71 -6.53 4.99 -4.81
C ASN A 71 -5.48 5.27 -5.92
N GLY A 72 -4.57 4.32 -6.16
CA GLY A 72 -3.48 4.51 -7.12
C GLY A 72 -2.39 5.49 -6.67
N LEU A 73 -2.41 5.89 -5.40
CA LEU A 73 -1.40 6.78 -4.82
C LEU A 73 -0.11 6.01 -4.56
N ARG A 74 1.02 6.73 -4.66
CA ARG A 74 2.34 6.21 -4.28
C ARG A 74 2.53 6.15 -2.76
N ALA A 75 3.47 5.33 -2.31
CA ALA A 75 3.81 5.24 -0.89
C ALA A 75 4.24 6.62 -0.35
N LEU A 76 5.00 7.37 -1.16
CA LEU A 76 5.42 8.75 -0.91
C LEU A 76 4.60 9.75 -1.74
N ASN A 77 3.30 9.85 -1.48
CA ASN A 77 2.38 10.68 -2.28
C ASN A 77 2.36 12.19 -1.94
N SER A 78 2.79 12.60 -0.74
CA SER A 78 2.67 13.99 -0.28
C SER A 78 3.92 14.85 -0.48
N GLY A 79 4.90 14.34 -1.22
CA GLY A 79 6.18 15.00 -1.46
C GLY A 79 6.47 15.26 -2.93
N VAL A 80 7.75 15.44 -3.22
CA VAL A 80 8.29 15.58 -4.58
C VAL A 80 8.71 14.22 -5.12
N SER A 81 8.64 14.07 -6.45
CA SER A 81 9.13 12.88 -7.16
C SER A 81 10.00 13.35 -8.31
N GLU A 82 11.30 13.08 -8.21
CA GLU A 82 12.30 13.50 -9.19
C GLU A 82 13.03 12.28 -9.75
N SER A 83 13.41 12.34 -11.03
CA SER A 83 14.22 11.30 -11.67
C SER A 83 15.40 11.92 -12.38
N LEU A 84 16.59 11.39 -12.10
CA LEU A 84 17.85 11.77 -12.74
C LEU A 84 18.42 10.55 -13.47
N GLU A 85 19.20 10.80 -14.52
CA GLU A 85 19.94 9.75 -15.25
C GLU A 85 20.84 8.96 -14.29
N LEU A 86 21.51 9.66 -13.37
CA LEU A 86 22.32 9.07 -12.31
C LEU A 86 21.72 9.42 -10.95
N MET A 87 20.82 8.56 -10.47
CA MET A 87 20.26 8.67 -9.12
C MET A 87 21.09 7.84 -8.14
N THR A 88 21.65 8.48 -7.11
CA THR A 88 22.30 7.79 -5.99
C THR A 88 21.48 7.99 -4.72
N VAL A 89 21.70 7.11 -3.72
CA VAL A 89 21.07 7.27 -2.40
C VAL A 89 21.43 8.62 -1.79
N ASP A 90 22.70 9.03 -1.86
CA ASP A 90 23.18 10.30 -1.32
C ASP A 90 22.48 11.52 -1.94
N THR A 91 22.35 11.52 -3.27
CA THR A 91 21.68 12.60 -4.01
C THR A 91 20.21 12.72 -3.62
N CYS A 92 19.49 11.60 -3.55
CA CYS A 92 18.09 11.56 -3.15
C CYS A 92 17.91 12.09 -1.71
N LEU A 93 18.69 11.57 -0.77
CA LEU A 93 18.60 11.93 0.64
C LEU A 93 18.98 13.40 0.90
N THR A 94 19.99 13.94 0.19
CA THR A 94 20.39 15.35 0.30
C THR A 94 19.30 16.28 -0.24
N TYR A 95 18.71 15.94 -1.39
CA TYR A 95 17.63 16.72 -1.98
C TYR A 95 16.41 16.77 -1.05
N CYS A 96 15.97 15.60 -0.55
CA CYS A 96 14.84 15.55 0.38
C CYS A 96 15.14 16.25 1.71
N ALA A 97 16.41 16.26 2.15
CA ALA A 97 16.82 16.93 3.38
C ALA A 97 16.68 18.46 3.24
N GLY A 98 17.10 19.02 2.10
CA GLY A 98 16.97 20.44 1.79
C GLY A 98 15.51 20.90 1.67
N GLY A 99 14.61 20.00 1.26
CA GLY A 99 13.16 20.24 1.22
C GLY A 99 12.43 20.07 2.57
N ASN A 100 13.13 19.70 3.65
CA ASN A 100 12.54 19.43 4.96
C ASN A 100 11.43 18.37 4.98
N TYR A 101 11.54 17.35 4.13
CA TYR A 101 10.61 16.22 4.14
C TYR A 101 10.90 15.29 5.34
N ALA A 102 9.83 14.69 5.88
CA ALA A 102 9.90 13.72 6.97
C ALA A 102 10.36 12.33 6.49
N PHE A 103 10.11 12.01 5.22
CA PHE A 103 10.48 10.74 4.60
C PHE A 103 11.15 10.99 3.25
N ALA A 104 12.04 10.08 2.88
CA ALA A 104 12.68 10.02 1.58
C ALA A 104 12.72 8.57 1.12
N GLY A 105 12.59 8.35 -0.19
CA GLY A 105 12.68 7.03 -0.79
C GLY A 105 13.18 7.13 -2.22
N LEU A 106 13.98 6.15 -2.63
CA LEU A 106 14.36 5.93 -4.02
C LEU A 106 13.85 4.57 -4.45
N GLU A 107 13.37 4.47 -5.68
CA GLU A 107 12.84 3.21 -6.17
C GLU A 107 13.75 2.58 -7.22
N TYR A 108 14.29 3.31 -8.22
CA TYR A 108 15.27 2.79 -9.20
C TYR A 108 16.07 3.94 -9.83
N THR A 109 17.26 3.68 -10.39
CA THR A 109 17.93 4.63 -11.31
C THR A 109 17.26 4.56 -12.68
N LYS A 110 17.36 5.61 -13.50
CA LYS A 110 17.11 5.47 -14.94
C LYS A 110 18.24 4.70 -15.61
#